data_AF-A0A328DN36-F1
#
_entry.id   AF-A0A328DN36-F1
#
_cell.length_a   1.000
_cell.length_b   1.000
_cell.length_c   1.000
_cell.angle_alpha   90.00
_cell.angle_beta   90.00
_cell.angle_gamma   90.00
#
_symmetry.space_group_name_H-M   'P 1'
#
loop_
_entity.id
_entity.type
_entity.pdbx_description
1 polymer ?
#
loop_
_entity_poly.entity_id
_entity_poly.type
_entity_poly.pdbx_seq_one_letter_code
_entity_poly.pdbx_strand_id
1 'polypeptide(L)'
;MLAEEIPANFRGFYTPPPKRSSYHFPSPATQTRPPHPHSAGCKEELFHVLHKVPAGDSPYVRAKHVQLIEKDPSRAISLFWAAINSGDKVDSALKDMAVVMKQLNRSDEAIEAIKSFRHLSPAHSQESIDNILLELYKKSGRFEDEINLLEHKLKNIEESMAFGRRTTKIVRSQGKKTEITLNKEYSRLLGNLAWAYMQINNFKLAEENYRYGA
;
A
#
# COMPACT_ATOMS: atom_id res chain seq x y z
N MET A 1 1.43 77.82 -54.18
CA MET A 1 0.45 78.45 -53.27
C MET A 1 0.80 78.02 -51.85
N LEU A 2 0.84 78.99 -50.94
CA LEU A 2 1.35 78.94 -49.56
C LEU A 2 0.28 78.49 -48.55
N ALA A 3 0.77 78.18 -47.33
CA ALA A 3 0.12 78.32 -46.01
C ALA A 3 -0.85 77.18 -45.58
N GLU A 4 -1.02 76.76 -44.31
CA GLU A 4 -0.47 77.13 -43.00
C GLU A 4 -0.88 76.08 -41.95
N GLU A 5 -0.33 76.21 -40.73
CA GLU A 5 -0.38 75.38 -39.51
C GLU A 5 -1.70 75.37 -38.67
N ILE A 6 -1.91 74.25 -37.92
CA ILE A 6 -2.30 74.08 -36.47
C ILE A 6 -3.70 74.63 -36.00
N PRO A 7 -4.39 74.13 -34.92
CA PRO A 7 -3.94 73.41 -33.72
C PRO A 7 -4.81 72.23 -33.19
N ALA A 8 -4.26 71.46 -32.23
CA ALA A 8 -4.74 71.48 -30.83
C ALA A 8 -4.04 70.43 -29.94
N ASN A 9 -3.34 70.94 -28.94
CA ASN A 9 -2.89 70.24 -27.74
C ASN A 9 -4.06 69.54 -27.04
N PHE A 10 -3.93 68.23 -26.75
CA PHE A 10 -4.70 67.60 -25.67
C PHE A 10 -3.77 66.86 -24.71
N ARG A 11 -3.70 67.40 -23.48
CA ARG A 11 -3.07 66.78 -22.31
C ARG A 11 -3.83 65.51 -21.94
N GLY A 12 -3.16 64.35 -22.02
CA GLY A 12 -3.58 63.11 -21.38
C GLY A 12 -2.64 62.78 -20.22
N PHE A 13 -3.18 62.67 -19.01
CA PHE A 13 -2.45 62.33 -17.81
C PHE A 13 -2.08 60.84 -17.81
N TYR A 14 -0.79 60.52 -17.78
CA TYR A 14 -0.29 59.17 -17.53
C TYR A 14 0.06 59.02 -16.04
N THR A 15 -0.73 58.23 -15.32
CA THR A 15 -0.39 57.77 -13.96
C THR A 15 0.43 56.46 -14.04
N PRO A 16 1.61 56.36 -13.40
CA PRO A 16 2.39 55.13 -13.37
C PRO A 16 1.81 54.11 -12.38
N PRO A 17 1.98 52.79 -12.61
CA PRO A 17 1.51 51.75 -11.69
C PRO A 17 2.33 51.71 -10.38
N PRO A 18 1.74 51.36 -9.24
CA PRO A 18 2.42 51.33 -7.95
C PRO A 18 3.45 50.19 -7.85
N LYS A 19 4.62 50.52 -7.28
CA LYS A 19 5.69 49.56 -6.93
C LYS A 19 5.19 48.56 -5.89
N ARG A 20 5.30 47.25 -6.16
CA ARG A 20 5.08 46.18 -5.17
C ARG A 20 6.19 46.23 -4.12
N SER A 21 5.86 46.76 -2.94
CA SER A 21 6.69 46.66 -1.74
C SER A 21 6.66 45.23 -1.22
N SER A 22 7.84 44.65 -1.01
CA SER A 22 8.05 43.35 -0.38
C SER A 22 7.74 43.45 1.11
N TYR A 23 6.56 43.01 1.53
CA TYR A 23 6.29 42.79 2.94
C TYR A 23 6.95 41.49 3.39
N HIS A 24 8.07 41.67 4.10
CA HIS A 24 8.76 40.67 4.90
C HIS A 24 7.89 40.40 6.14
N PHE A 25 7.38 39.17 6.29
CA PHE A 25 6.70 38.77 7.53
C PHE A 25 7.76 38.51 8.62
N PRO A 26 7.61 39.06 9.83
CA PRO A 26 8.55 38.82 10.92
C PRO A 26 8.45 37.39 11.45
N SER A 27 9.61 36.76 11.68
CA SER A 27 9.73 35.43 12.29
C SER A 27 9.33 35.49 13.78
N PRO A 28 8.55 34.53 14.31
CA PRO A 28 8.34 34.43 15.75
C PRO A 28 9.56 33.82 16.45
N ALA A 29 9.85 34.44 17.59
CA ALA A 29 10.90 34.17 18.56
C ALA A 29 11.15 32.69 18.90
N THR A 30 12.44 32.41 19.09
CA THR A 30 13.05 31.31 19.81
C THR A 30 12.27 30.95 21.09
N GLN A 31 11.70 29.75 21.15
CA GLN A 31 11.33 29.12 22.42
C GLN A 31 12.37 28.05 22.75
N THR A 32 13.08 28.29 23.84
CA THR A 32 14.04 27.40 24.49
C THR A 32 13.37 26.07 24.80
N ARG A 33 13.88 24.96 24.24
CA ARG A 33 13.45 23.60 24.58
C ARG A 33 13.74 23.32 26.07
N PRO A 34 12.78 22.82 26.87
CA PRO A 34 13.09 22.26 28.17
C PRO A 34 13.73 20.87 28.00
N PRO A 35 14.61 20.44 28.92
CA PRO A 35 15.34 19.18 28.80
C PRO A 35 14.40 17.99 28.95
N HIS A 36 14.54 17.00 28.06
CA HIS A 36 13.80 15.75 28.08
C HIS A 36 14.10 14.96 29.38
N PRO A 37 13.09 14.62 30.20
CA PRO A 37 13.24 13.50 31.12
C PRO A 37 13.13 12.20 30.31
N HIS A 38 14.20 11.42 30.31
CA HIS A 38 14.25 10.05 29.79
C HIS A 38 13.22 9.18 30.52
N SER A 39 11.96 9.16 30.04
CA SER A 39 10.94 8.14 30.36
C SER A 39 9.67 8.32 29.49
N ALA A 40 9.82 8.48 28.17
CA ALA A 40 8.69 8.71 27.25
C ALA A 40 8.36 7.54 26.29
N GLY A 41 9.16 6.46 26.30
CA GLY A 41 9.00 5.35 25.34
C GLY A 41 7.63 4.66 25.36
N CYS A 42 6.98 4.54 26.52
CA CYS A 42 5.67 3.87 26.60
C CYS A 42 4.50 4.74 26.15
N LYS A 43 4.54 6.07 26.35
CA LYS A 43 3.41 6.94 26.02
C LYS A 43 3.36 7.23 24.52
N GLU A 44 4.50 7.51 23.90
CA GLU A 44 4.59 7.79 22.47
C GLU A 44 4.19 6.55 21.64
N GLU A 45 4.65 5.35 22.00
CA GLU A 45 4.16 4.11 21.37
C GLU A 45 2.65 3.91 21.57
N LEU A 46 2.12 4.19 22.77
CA LEU A 46 0.70 4.04 23.06
C LEU A 46 -0.15 5.03 22.24
N PHE A 47 0.27 6.29 22.09
CA PHE A 47 -0.38 7.27 21.23
C PHE A 47 -0.32 6.87 19.74
N HIS A 48 0.83 6.38 19.26
CA HIS A 48 0.98 5.87 17.90
C HIS A 48 0.15 4.62 17.62
N VAL A 49 -0.12 3.81 18.63
CA VAL A 49 -0.98 2.62 18.56
C VAL A 49 -2.47 3.01 18.65
N LEU A 50 -2.84 3.93 19.53
CA LEU A 50 -4.21 4.42 19.69
C LEU A 50 -4.77 5.03 18.40
N HIS A 51 -3.95 5.73 17.63
CA HIS A 51 -4.37 6.27 16.32
C HIS A 51 -4.44 5.22 15.20
N LYS A 52 -3.94 3.99 15.41
CA LYS A 52 -4.04 2.88 14.44
C LYS A 52 -5.28 2.02 14.63
N VAL A 53 -5.98 2.16 15.75
CA VAL A 53 -7.25 1.46 16.00
C VAL A 53 -8.40 2.35 15.50
N PRO A 54 -9.29 1.84 14.62
CA PRO A 54 -10.45 2.62 14.19
C PRO A 54 -11.37 2.95 15.37
N ALA A 55 -12.07 4.08 15.33
CA ALA A 55 -13.06 4.42 16.35
C ALA A 55 -14.32 3.54 16.22
N GLY A 56 -14.86 3.05 17.35
CA GLY A 56 -16.07 2.23 17.42
C GLY A 56 -15.90 0.98 18.30
N ASP A 57 -16.92 0.13 18.32
CA ASP A 57 -16.94 -1.14 19.09
C ASP A 57 -17.33 -2.35 18.22
N SER A 58 -17.04 -2.27 16.91
CA SER A 58 -17.32 -3.39 16.00
C SER A 58 -16.41 -4.60 16.33
N PRO A 59 -16.83 -5.85 16.07
CA PRO A 59 -15.99 -7.04 16.29
C PRO A 59 -14.56 -6.91 15.73
N TYR A 60 -14.40 -6.33 14.53
CA TYR A 60 -13.10 -6.04 13.94
C TYR A 60 -12.30 -5.00 14.74
N VAL A 61 -12.94 -3.91 15.18
CA VAL A 61 -12.26 -2.88 15.99
C VAL A 61 -11.77 -3.45 17.31
N ARG A 62 -12.57 -4.29 17.96
CA ARG A 62 -12.17 -5.02 19.16
C ARG A 62 -10.98 -5.94 18.87
N ALA A 63 -10.97 -6.65 17.75
CA ALA A 63 -9.82 -7.46 17.33
C ALA A 63 -8.55 -6.63 17.15
N LYS A 64 -8.63 -5.45 16.49
CA LYS A 64 -7.50 -4.51 16.33
C LYS A 64 -6.99 -3.97 17.66
N HIS A 65 -7.91 -3.66 18.58
CA HIS A 65 -7.56 -3.21 19.92
C HIS A 65 -6.75 -4.29 20.65
N VAL A 66 -7.25 -5.53 20.67
CA VAL A 66 -6.54 -6.65 21.29
C VAL A 66 -5.18 -6.91 20.62
N GLN A 67 -5.13 -6.85 19.29
CA GLN A 67 -3.89 -7.05 18.52
C GLN A 67 -2.81 -6.01 18.89
N LEU A 68 -3.16 -4.73 18.92
CA LEU A 68 -2.17 -3.65 18.98
C LEU A 68 -1.94 -3.10 20.40
N ILE A 69 -2.96 -3.09 21.25
CA ILE A 69 -2.93 -2.49 22.59
C ILE A 69 -2.72 -3.57 23.65
N GLU A 70 -3.59 -4.59 23.69
CA GLU A 70 -3.46 -5.68 24.67
C GLU A 70 -2.29 -6.61 24.33
N LYS A 71 -1.81 -6.58 23.07
CA LYS A 71 -0.70 -7.41 22.55
C LYS A 71 -0.94 -8.91 22.76
N ASP A 72 -2.19 -9.35 22.65
CA ASP A 72 -2.58 -10.77 22.70
C ASP A 72 -2.97 -11.27 21.29
N PRO A 73 -2.01 -11.81 20.51
CA PRO A 73 -2.27 -12.25 19.15
C PRO A 73 -3.22 -13.46 19.06
N SER A 74 -3.22 -14.34 20.06
CA SER A 74 -4.08 -15.53 20.09
C SER A 74 -5.55 -15.15 20.26
N ARG A 75 -5.83 -14.23 21.19
CA ARG A 75 -7.18 -13.68 21.37
C ARG A 75 -7.58 -12.78 20.22
N ALA A 76 -6.66 -12.01 19.63
CA ALA A 76 -6.93 -11.22 18.44
C ALA A 76 -7.40 -12.09 17.26
N ILE A 77 -6.75 -13.23 17.01
CA ILE A 77 -7.19 -14.20 15.99
C ILE A 77 -8.64 -14.64 16.23
N SER A 78 -8.98 -14.99 17.48
CA SER A 78 -10.34 -15.42 17.84
C SER A 78 -11.39 -14.33 17.55
N LEU A 79 -11.05 -13.06 17.79
CA LEU A 79 -11.92 -11.93 17.50
C LEU A 79 -12.01 -11.62 16.00
N PHE A 80 -10.93 -11.79 15.24
CA PHE A 80 -10.99 -11.66 13.78
C PHE A 80 -11.90 -12.72 13.15
N TRP A 81 -11.85 -13.97 13.64
CA TRP A 81 -12.79 -15.01 13.25
C TRP A 81 -14.24 -14.62 13.51
N ALA A 82 -14.53 -14.06 14.69
CA ALA A 82 -15.86 -13.57 15.02
C ALA A 82 -16.31 -12.45 14.06
N ALA A 83 -15.40 -11.52 13.70
CA ALA A 83 -15.67 -10.45 12.74
C ALA A 83 -15.97 -10.98 11.33
N ILE A 84 -15.22 -11.97 10.85
CA ILE A 84 -15.46 -12.64 9.57
C ILE A 84 -16.86 -13.29 9.56
N ASN A 85 -17.17 -14.07 10.60
CA ASN A 85 -18.45 -14.77 10.70
C ASN A 85 -19.65 -13.82 10.85
N SER A 86 -19.46 -12.66 11.47
CA SER A 86 -20.50 -11.62 11.59
C SER A 86 -20.59 -10.70 10.36
N GLY A 87 -19.73 -10.89 9.35
CA GLY A 87 -19.67 -10.02 8.18
C GLY A 87 -19.05 -8.64 8.43
N ASP A 88 -18.41 -8.41 9.59
CA ASP A 88 -17.80 -7.12 9.93
C ASP A 88 -16.41 -7.00 9.30
N LYS A 89 -16.29 -6.14 8.29
CA LYS A 89 -15.04 -5.83 7.59
C LYS A 89 -14.26 -7.09 7.19
N VAL A 90 -14.97 -8.10 6.68
CA VAL A 90 -14.43 -9.44 6.34
C VAL A 90 -13.08 -9.37 5.64
N ASP A 91 -12.96 -8.51 4.62
CA ASP A 91 -11.73 -8.35 3.86
C ASP A 91 -10.53 -7.87 4.71
N SER A 92 -10.76 -6.88 5.57
CA SER A 92 -9.71 -6.35 6.45
C SER A 92 -9.40 -7.33 7.59
N ALA A 93 -10.43 -7.94 8.16
CA ALA A 93 -10.31 -8.96 9.21
C ALA A 93 -9.48 -10.15 8.72
N LEU A 94 -9.76 -10.66 7.52
CA LEU A 94 -9.05 -11.80 6.94
C LEU A 94 -7.56 -11.51 6.72
N LYS A 95 -7.22 -10.34 6.17
CA LYS A 95 -5.83 -9.93 5.93
C LYS A 95 -5.06 -9.75 7.23
N ASP A 96 -5.63 -9.04 8.20
CA ASP A 96 -4.98 -8.79 9.47
C ASP A 96 -4.83 -10.07 10.28
N MET A 97 -5.83 -10.95 10.26
CA MET A 97 -5.75 -12.29 10.86
C MET A 97 -4.61 -13.10 10.26
N ALA A 98 -4.47 -13.14 8.93
CA ALA A 98 -3.40 -13.86 8.26
C ALA A 98 -2.01 -13.34 8.67
N VAL A 99 -1.83 -12.02 8.80
CA VAL A 99 -0.57 -11.42 9.28
C VAL A 99 -0.27 -11.85 10.72
N VAL A 100 -1.26 -11.85 11.61
CA VAL A 100 -1.08 -12.30 13.01
C VAL A 100 -0.76 -13.79 13.07
N MET A 101 -1.47 -14.63 12.31
CA MET A 101 -1.21 -16.07 12.26
C MET A 101 0.20 -16.37 11.72
N LYS A 102 0.67 -15.62 10.71
CA LYS A 102 2.05 -15.69 10.22
C LYS A 102 3.07 -15.39 11.31
N GLN A 103 2.84 -14.38 12.15
CA GLN A 103 3.74 -14.04 13.27
C GLN A 103 3.82 -15.14 14.32
N LEU A 104 2.74 -15.90 14.51
CA LEU A 104 2.69 -17.06 15.41
C LEU A 104 3.19 -18.37 14.78
N ASN A 105 3.81 -18.32 13.60
CA ASN A 105 4.20 -19.50 12.81
C ASN A 105 3.03 -20.46 12.50
N ARG A 106 1.78 -19.96 12.47
CA ARG A 106 0.58 -20.71 12.08
C ARG A 106 0.25 -20.45 10.60
N SER A 107 1.26 -20.54 9.74
CA SER A 107 1.14 -20.18 8.32
C SER A 107 0.19 -21.11 7.55
N ASP A 108 0.21 -22.42 7.83
CA ASP A 108 -0.70 -23.37 7.17
C ASP A 108 -2.16 -23.10 7.50
N GLU A 109 -2.47 -22.85 8.77
CA GLU A 109 -3.83 -22.49 9.20
C GLU A 109 -4.28 -21.16 8.56
N ALA A 110 -3.38 -20.20 8.41
CA ALA A 110 -3.67 -18.94 7.73
C ALA A 110 -4.00 -19.15 6.24
N ILE A 111 -3.26 -20.05 5.58
CA ILE A 111 -3.51 -20.41 4.17
C ILE A 111 -4.91 -21.01 4.02
N GLU A 112 -5.25 -21.99 4.86
CA GLU A 112 -6.57 -22.66 4.78
C GLU A 112 -7.71 -21.70 5.11
N ALA A 113 -7.52 -20.79 6.07
CA ALA A 113 -8.49 -19.72 6.33
C ALA A 113 -8.67 -18.81 5.11
N ILE A 114 -7.58 -18.35 4.47
CA ILE A 114 -7.68 -17.52 3.25
C ILE A 114 -8.39 -18.29 2.13
N LYS A 115 -8.03 -19.55 1.87
CA LYS A 115 -8.68 -20.38 0.85
C LYS A 115 -10.19 -20.50 1.12
N SER A 116 -10.57 -20.63 2.38
CA SER A 116 -11.98 -20.73 2.80
C SER A 116 -12.75 -19.42 2.60
N PHE A 117 -12.17 -18.26 2.92
CA PHE A 117 -12.91 -16.99 2.96
C PHE A 117 -12.63 -16.02 1.82
N ARG A 118 -11.64 -16.26 0.94
CA ARG A 118 -11.28 -15.27 -0.10
C ARG A 118 -12.45 -14.89 -1.01
N HIS A 119 -13.42 -15.78 -1.19
CA HIS A 119 -14.61 -15.53 -2.03
C HIS A 119 -15.52 -14.44 -1.44
N LEU A 120 -15.43 -14.16 -0.14
CA LEU A 120 -16.14 -13.07 0.54
C LEU A 120 -15.46 -11.71 0.34
N SER A 121 -14.21 -11.69 -0.13
CA SER A 121 -13.46 -10.46 -0.40
C SER A 121 -13.74 -9.92 -1.81
N PRO A 122 -13.86 -8.59 -1.97
CA PRO A 122 -14.15 -7.98 -3.27
C PRO A 122 -13.01 -8.18 -4.28
N ALA A 123 -13.32 -8.12 -5.58
CA ALA A 123 -12.36 -8.39 -6.65
C ALA A 123 -11.07 -7.54 -6.56
N HIS A 124 -11.17 -6.26 -6.22
CA HIS A 124 -10.02 -5.36 -6.09
C HIS A 124 -9.09 -5.72 -4.90
N SER A 125 -9.55 -6.55 -3.97
CA SER A 125 -8.79 -7.02 -2.83
C SER A 125 -7.98 -8.29 -3.14
N GLN A 126 -8.41 -9.08 -4.13
CA GLN A 126 -7.81 -10.38 -4.44
C GLN A 126 -6.31 -10.26 -4.70
N GLU A 127 -5.86 -9.19 -5.36
CA GLU A 127 -4.43 -8.92 -5.56
C GLU A 127 -3.66 -8.83 -4.23
N SER A 128 -4.20 -8.12 -3.24
CA SER A 128 -3.56 -8.03 -1.93
C SER A 128 -3.59 -9.35 -1.15
N ILE A 129 -4.65 -10.15 -1.33
CA ILE A 129 -4.76 -11.48 -0.73
C ILE A 129 -3.75 -12.45 -1.36
N ASP A 130 -3.61 -12.42 -2.69
CA ASP A 130 -2.62 -13.23 -3.41
C ASP A 130 -1.19 -12.89 -2.94
N ASN A 131 -0.87 -11.61 -2.73
CA ASN A 131 0.45 -11.22 -2.22
C ASN A 131 0.71 -11.76 -0.80
N ILE A 132 -0.31 -11.76 0.08
CA ILE A 132 -0.21 -12.39 1.41
C ILE A 132 -0.03 -13.91 1.27
N LEU A 133 -0.78 -14.56 0.38
CA LEU A 133 -0.65 -16.00 0.12
C LEU A 133 0.76 -16.36 -0.35
N LEU A 134 1.35 -15.61 -1.28
CA LEU A 134 2.74 -15.82 -1.71
C LEU A 134 3.71 -15.77 -0.52
N GLU A 135 3.54 -14.81 0.40
CA GLU A 135 4.38 -14.76 1.60
C GLU A 135 4.16 -15.94 2.55
N LEU A 136 2.93 -16.42 2.67
CA LEU A 136 2.59 -17.57 3.51
C LEU A 136 3.11 -18.89 2.92
N TYR A 137 3.01 -19.09 1.61
CA TYR A 137 3.57 -20.26 0.93
C TYR A 137 5.07 -20.33 1.09
N LYS A 138 5.79 -19.22 0.90
CA LYS A 138 7.22 -19.13 1.19
C LYS A 138 7.56 -19.51 2.63
N LYS A 139 6.73 -19.08 3.59
CA LYS A 139 6.97 -19.32 5.01
C LYS A 139 6.67 -20.77 5.43
N SER A 140 5.71 -21.41 4.78
CA SER A 140 5.30 -22.81 5.03
C SER A 140 6.07 -23.84 4.20
N GLY A 141 6.82 -23.40 3.18
CA GLY A 141 7.53 -24.29 2.25
C GLY A 141 6.63 -24.95 1.21
N ARG A 142 5.40 -24.43 1.03
CA ARG A 142 4.42 -24.92 0.03
C ARG A 142 4.73 -24.32 -1.35
N PHE A 143 5.90 -24.63 -1.89
CA PHE A 143 6.40 -24.01 -3.11
C PHE A 143 5.58 -24.37 -4.36
N GLU A 144 4.94 -25.54 -4.38
CA GLU A 144 4.05 -25.93 -5.48
C GLU A 144 2.80 -25.04 -5.54
N ASP A 145 2.20 -24.72 -4.39
CA ASP A 145 1.09 -23.76 -4.33
C ASP A 145 1.55 -22.35 -4.73
N GLU A 146 2.78 -21.96 -4.37
CA GLU A 146 3.39 -20.70 -4.79
C GLU A 146 3.55 -20.62 -6.32
N ILE A 147 4.12 -21.67 -6.93
CA ILE A 147 4.32 -21.80 -8.38
C ILE A 147 2.98 -21.66 -9.11
N ASN A 148 1.97 -22.45 -8.71
CA ASN A 148 0.64 -22.41 -9.33
C ASN A 148 0.01 -21.01 -9.28
N LEU A 149 0.16 -20.30 -8.15
CA LEU A 149 -0.36 -18.94 -8.01
C LEU A 149 0.42 -17.95 -8.89
N LEU A 150 1.74 -18.06 -8.96
CA LEU A 150 2.58 -17.19 -9.80
C LEU A 150 2.28 -17.37 -11.29
N GLU A 151 2.13 -18.61 -11.76
CA GLU A 151 1.78 -18.93 -13.15
C GLU A 151 0.41 -18.36 -13.52
N HIS A 152 -0.59 -18.52 -12.66
CA HIS A 152 -1.91 -17.93 -12.87
C HIS A 152 -1.84 -16.39 -12.96
N LYS A 153 -1.03 -15.74 -12.12
CA LYS A 153 -0.84 -14.28 -12.18
C LYS A 153 -0.13 -13.84 -13.46
N LEU A 154 0.87 -14.59 -13.93
CA LEU A 154 1.56 -14.32 -15.20
C LEU A 154 0.59 -14.38 -16.38
N LYS A 155 -0.21 -15.44 -16.47
CA LYS A 155 -1.25 -15.60 -17.50
C LYS A 155 -2.22 -14.43 -17.53
N ASN A 156 -2.69 -13.98 -16.35
CA ASN A 156 -3.58 -12.82 -16.26
C ASN A 156 -2.94 -11.52 -16.78
N ILE A 157 -1.63 -11.35 -16.59
CA ILE A 157 -0.90 -10.20 -17.14
C ILE A 157 -0.77 -10.33 -18.65
N GLU A 158 -0.41 -11.50 -19.18
CA GLU A 158 -0.32 -11.76 -20.62
C GLU A 158 -1.64 -11.48 -21.34
N GLU A 159 -2.75 -11.98 -20.80
CA GLU A 159 -4.09 -11.69 -21.31
C GLU A 159 -4.36 -10.18 -21.28
N SER A 160 -4.06 -9.52 -20.16
CA SER A 160 -4.23 -8.06 -20.03
C SER A 160 -3.42 -7.25 -21.05
N MET A 161 -2.20 -7.71 -21.37
CA MET A 161 -1.33 -7.09 -22.38
C MET A 161 -1.86 -7.32 -23.79
N ALA A 162 -2.34 -8.54 -24.10
CA ALA A 162 -2.87 -8.90 -25.42
C ALA A 162 -4.11 -8.09 -25.80
N PHE A 163 -4.97 -7.74 -24.83
CA PHE A 163 -6.15 -6.91 -25.09
C PHE A 163 -5.85 -5.42 -25.29
N GLY A 164 -4.60 -4.97 -25.08
CA GLY A 164 -4.15 -3.60 -25.41
C GLY A 164 -4.83 -2.45 -24.64
N ARG A 165 -5.71 -2.73 -23.67
CA ARG A 165 -6.54 -1.69 -23.02
C ARG A 165 -5.83 -0.94 -21.90
N ARG A 166 -4.74 -1.47 -21.33
CA ARG A 166 -3.98 -0.86 -20.24
C ARG A 166 -2.57 -1.45 -20.20
N THR A 167 -1.55 -0.62 -20.33
CA THR A 167 -0.12 -1.00 -20.23
C THR A 167 0.46 -0.74 -18.84
N THR A 168 -0.28 -0.07 -17.98
CA THR A 168 0.14 0.35 -16.64
C THR A 168 -0.95 0.13 -15.60
N LYS A 169 -0.53 -0.11 -14.35
CA LYS A 169 -1.37 -0.20 -13.17
C LYS A 169 -0.92 0.84 -12.15
N ILE A 170 -1.87 1.55 -11.56
CA ILE A 170 -1.59 2.45 -10.43
C ILE A 170 -1.62 1.61 -9.17
N VAL A 171 -0.45 1.47 -8.54
CA VAL A 171 -0.28 0.82 -7.25
C VAL A 171 -0.17 1.88 -6.17
N ARG A 172 -0.66 1.58 -4.97
CA ARG A 172 -0.47 2.42 -3.78
C ARG A 172 0.47 1.72 -2.82
N SER A 173 1.56 2.39 -2.45
CA SER A 173 2.46 1.96 -1.39
C SER A 173 2.69 3.14 -0.43
N GLN A 174 2.46 2.93 0.87
CA GLN A 174 2.65 3.94 1.93
C GLN A 174 2.01 5.32 1.62
N GLY A 175 0.81 5.32 1.02
CA GLY A 175 0.10 6.55 0.63
C GLY A 175 0.56 7.18 -0.68
N LYS A 176 1.66 6.72 -1.27
CA LYS A 176 2.14 7.16 -2.60
C LYS A 176 1.49 6.34 -3.70
N LYS A 177 0.93 7.02 -4.71
CA LYS A 177 0.46 6.38 -5.94
C LYS A 177 1.64 6.30 -6.90
N THR A 178 2.00 5.10 -7.32
CA THR A 178 3.02 4.85 -8.34
C THR A 178 2.41 4.10 -9.49
N GLU A 179 2.63 4.59 -10.69
CA GLU A 179 2.32 3.86 -11.91
C GLU A 179 3.41 2.82 -12.16
N ILE A 180 3.01 1.55 -12.32
CA ILE A 180 3.88 0.43 -12.62
C ILE A 180 3.45 -0.13 -13.97
N THR A 181 4.41 -0.34 -14.87
CA THR A 181 4.14 -0.97 -16.17
C THR A 181 3.85 -2.46 -15.99
N LEU A 182 2.95 -3.01 -16.80
CA LEU A 182 2.67 -4.45 -16.79
C LEU A 182 3.93 -5.28 -17.06
N ASN A 183 4.82 -4.81 -17.94
CA ASN A 183 6.12 -5.46 -18.16
C ASN A 183 6.96 -5.53 -16.88
N LYS A 184 7.00 -4.47 -16.07
CA LYS A 184 7.76 -4.49 -14.81
C LYS A 184 7.16 -5.44 -13.80
N GLU A 185 5.82 -5.55 -13.76
CA GLU A 185 5.14 -6.54 -12.93
C GLU A 185 5.41 -7.97 -13.42
N TYR A 186 5.37 -8.19 -14.72
CA TYR A 186 5.64 -9.46 -15.38
C TYR A 186 7.07 -9.96 -15.08
N SER A 187 8.10 -9.12 -15.31
CA SER A 187 9.49 -9.45 -14.96
C SER A 187 9.67 -9.79 -13.48
N ARG A 188 9.00 -9.05 -12.58
CA ARG A 188 9.04 -9.34 -11.13
C ARG A 188 8.43 -10.71 -10.82
N LEU A 189 7.31 -11.06 -11.44
CA LEU A 189 6.68 -12.36 -11.24
C LEU A 189 7.52 -13.51 -11.81
N LEU A 190 8.15 -13.33 -12.97
CA LEU A 190 9.09 -14.31 -13.53
C LEU A 190 10.28 -14.56 -12.58
N GLY A 191 10.87 -13.50 -12.01
CA GLY A 191 11.95 -13.65 -11.04
C GLY A 191 11.53 -14.40 -9.76
N ASN A 192 10.30 -14.16 -9.28
CA ASN A 192 9.73 -14.91 -8.16
C ASN A 192 9.46 -16.37 -8.52
N LEU A 193 8.95 -16.63 -9.73
CA LEU A 193 8.65 -17.98 -10.21
C LEU A 193 9.93 -18.79 -10.39
N ALA A 194 10.97 -18.18 -10.96
CA ALA A 194 12.29 -18.77 -11.05
C ALA A 194 12.83 -19.16 -9.67
N TRP A 195 12.71 -18.27 -8.68
CA TRP A 195 13.13 -18.54 -7.31
C TRP A 195 12.36 -19.72 -6.69
N ALA A 196 11.05 -19.80 -6.91
CA ALA A 196 10.22 -20.89 -6.41
C ALA A 196 10.61 -22.24 -7.06
N TYR A 197 10.89 -22.24 -8.37
CA TYR A 197 11.42 -23.42 -9.08
C TYR A 197 12.76 -23.89 -8.53
N MET A 198 13.64 -22.98 -8.08
CA MET A 198 14.88 -23.36 -7.41
C MET A 198 14.61 -24.12 -6.10
N GLN A 199 13.55 -23.76 -5.35
CA GLN A 199 13.26 -24.40 -4.06
C GLN A 199 12.85 -25.87 -4.22
N ILE A 200 12.23 -26.23 -5.35
CA ILE A 200 11.86 -27.61 -5.68
C ILE A 200 12.92 -28.33 -6.54
N ASN A 201 14.15 -27.78 -6.61
CA ASN A 201 15.28 -28.30 -7.41
C ASN A 201 15.01 -28.41 -8.93
N ASN A 202 14.06 -27.63 -9.45
CA ASN A 202 13.81 -27.55 -10.88
C ASN A 202 14.65 -26.44 -11.51
N PHE A 203 15.96 -26.67 -11.57
CA PHE A 203 16.93 -25.68 -12.06
C PHE A 203 16.72 -25.29 -13.52
N LYS A 204 16.19 -26.21 -14.34
CA LYS A 204 15.90 -25.96 -15.75
C LYS A 204 14.84 -24.88 -15.91
N LEU A 205 13.68 -25.05 -15.28
CA LEU A 205 12.61 -24.05 -15.35
C LEU A 205 13.00 -22.76 -14.64
N ALA A 206 13.80 -22.83 -13.57
CA ALA A 206 14.34 -21.64 -12.92
C ALA A 206 15.21 -20.81 -13.87
N GLU A 207 16.15 -21.44 -14.58
CA GLU A 207 17.01 -20.75 -15.55
C GLU A 207 16.20 -20.12 -16.69
N GLU A 208 15.25 -20.86 -17.28
CA GLU A 208 14.38 -20.36 -18.33
C GLU A 208 13.65 -19.09 -17.88
N ASN A 209 13.00 -19.12 -16.70
CA ASN A 209 12.28 -17.96 -16.16
C ASN A 209 13.19 -16.76 -15.85
N TYR A 210 14.41 -16.99 -15.35
CA TYR A 210 15.37 -15.89 -15.13
C TYR A 210 15.83 -15.24 -16.43
N ARG A 211 16.00 -16.00 -17.51
CA ARG A 211 16.41 -15.46 -18.82
C ARG A 211 15.31 -14.64 -19.47
N TYR A 212 14.04 -14.99 -19.26
CA TYR A 212 12.89 -14.21 -19.74
C TYR A 212 12.58 -12.98 -18.88
N GLY A 213 12.96 -12.99 -17.61
CA GLY A 213 12.67 -11.92 -16.65
C GLY A 213 13.71 -10.79 -16.58
N ALA A 214 14.91 -11.00 -17.10
CA ALA A 214 16.03 -10.04 -17.14
C ALA A 214 15.95 -9.10 -18.36
#